data_AF-A0A8J7TK96-F1
#
_entry.id   AF-A0A8J7TK96-F1
#
_cell.length_a   1.000
_cell.length_b   1.000
_cell.length_c   1.000
_cell.angle_alpha   90.00
_cell.angle_beta   90.00
_cell.angle_gamma   90.00
#
_symmetry.space_group_name_H-M   'P 1'
#
loop_
_entity.id
_entity.type
_entity.pdbx_description
1 polymer ?
#
loop_
_entity_poly.entity_id
_entity_poly.type
_entity_poly.pdbx_seq_one_letter_code
_entity_poly.pdbx_strand_id
1 'polypeptide(L)'
;MFCFREFKDEDTDKLISLVMEIEKFYPGINDWINKQIPKIKSKEMECILVDVDGNIAGCAISGVEKKSISTIKLKTFYIAEKYRGYAIGPYLLNKVLDFWIEKGYKKIFVTFAEEEVGLLLDYFKEYGFLLDGIFPFNYRENKSEYYMSKINIFESIDKNKFKDIMTNYLFRLRGYNILSQESEYCIVQKYVYIKEAYRTLVYFNTEEKNESSKIIKDVKELMRDNNCSTCIAVSYYPLEVFNERNIKLIDNYDIEAIFFPLNLKKGESSGFISTISKPYGDRILYDGKQAQLTPDKRSLRKEKVFYKYPNLPNIKRGHTFLFYESEPTKGIIGEGKVKEVIIDIPENLYTRFNVKGVLNLKDIEKFQSSSKQVLAISIGKFVKYKKVVSIEKIREIKRGFNPEGSCLVNDLEIKEIRKQGQYPYTYQ
;
A
#
# COMPACT_ATOMS: atom_id res chain seq x y z
N MET A 1 -7.41 -23.26 -12.81
CA MET A 1 -6.34 -22.32 -13.14
C MET A 1 -6.83 -20.90 -12.91
N PHE A 2 -6.10 -20.14 -12.10
CA PHE A 2 -6.39 -18.75 -11.79
C PHE A 2 -5.28 -17.85 -12.37
N CYS A 3 -5.65 -16.83 -13.14
CA CYS A 3 -4.68 -15.86 -13.63
C CYS A 3 -5.27 -14.46 -13.81
N PHE A 4 -4.37 -13.47 -13.81
CA PHE A 4 -4.64 -12.10 -14.24
C PHE A 4 -4.13 -11.94 -15.66
N ARG A 5 -4.93 -11.37 -16.55
CA ARG A 5 -4.54 -11.16 -17.94
C ARG A 5 -5.21 -9.93 -18.54
N GLU A 6 -4.63 -9.41 -19.61
CA GLU A 6 -5.26 -8.38 -20.44
C GLU A 6 -6.53 -8.94 -21.10
N PHE A 7 -7.47 -8.03 -21.38
CA PHE A 7 -8.65 -8.30 -22.19
C PHE A 7 -8.27 -8.75 -23.61
N LYS A 8 -9.03 -9.70 -24.15
CA LYS A 8 -9.00 -10.12 -25.55
C LYS A 8 -10.38 -9.99 -26.17
N ASP A 9 -10.43 -9.91 -27.50
CA ASP A 9 -11.67 -9.76 -28.25
C ASP A 9 -12.71 -10.85 -27.94
N GLU A 10 -12.28 -12.08 -27.70
CA GLU A 10 -13.11 -13.23 -27.29
C GLU A 10 -13.76 -13.07 -25.90
N ASP A 11 -13.29 -12.12 -25.08
CA ASP A 11 -13.84 -11.86 -23.75
C ASP A 11 -15.02 -10.88 -23.77
N THR A 12 -15.34 -10.28 -24.92
CA THR A 12 -16.31 -9.17 -25.05
C THR A 12 -17.62 -9.48 -24.32
N ASP A 13 -18.28 -10.59 -24.67
CA ASP A 13 -19.59 -10.95 -24.11
C ASP A 13 -19.49 -11.27 -22.61
N LYS A 14 -18.41 -11.94 -22.19
CA LYS A 14 -18.17 -12.26 -20.78
C LYS A 14 -17.94 -11.01 -19.94
N LEU A 15 -17.21 -10.03 -20.47
CA LEU A 15 -16.97 -8.74 -19.81
C LEU A 15 -18.28 -7.94 -19.69
N ILE A 16 -19.07 -7.86 -20.77
CA ILE A 16 -20.38 -7.19 -20.73
C ILE A 16 -21.23 -7.85 -19.65
N SER A 17 -21.38 -9.18 -19.68
CA SER A 17 -22.17 -9.91 -18.71
C SER A 17 -21.74 -9.64 -17.27
N LEU A 18 -20.43 -9.59 -17.00
CA LEU A 18 -19.90 -9.29 -15.66
C LEU A 18 -20.22 -7.86 -15.22
N VAL A 19 -20.03 -6.89 -16.11
CA VAL A 19 -20.26 -5.45 -15.82
C VAL A 19 -21.75 -5.15 -15.63
N MET A 20 -22.64 -5.90 -16.27
CA MET A 20 -24.08 -5.76 -16.07
C MET A 20 -24.53 -6.07 -14.62
N GLU A 21 -23.76 -6.84 -13.84
CA GLU A 21 -24.10 -7.13 -12.44
C GLU A 21 -24.15 -5.88 -11.53
N ILE A 22 -23.54 -4.76 -11.95
CA ILE A 22 -23.56 -3.48 -11.21
C ILE A 22 -24.57 -2.46 -11.76
N GLU A 23 -25.43 -2.84 -12.71
CA GLU A 23 -26.45 -1.95 -13.29
C GLU A 23 -27.36 -1.32 -12.23
N LYS A 24 -27.66 -2.05 -11.15
CA LYS A 24 -28.43 -1.56 -10.00
C LYS A 24 -27.87 -0.28 -9.37
N PHE A 25 -26.56 -0.06 -9.49
CA PHE A 25 -25.88 1.13 -8.98
C PHE A 25 -25.68 2.21 -10.05
N TYR A 26 -25.58 1.77 -11.32
CA TYR A 26 -25.26 2.60 -12.47
C TYR A 26 -26.23 2.33 -13.63
N PRO A 27 -27.41 2.98 -13.64
CA PRO A 27 -28.37 2.85 -14.74
C PRO A 27 -27.74 3.20 -16.09
N GLY A 28 -28.01 2.41 -17.13
CA GLY A 28 -27.44 2.62 -18.46
C GLY A 28 -26.00 2.11 -18.63
N ILE A 29 -25.51 1.25 -17.72
CA ILE A 29 -24.14 0.73 -17.80
C ILE A 29 -23.90 -0.11 -19.07
N ASN A 30 -24.95 -0.73 -19.65
CA ASN A 30 -24.84 -1.44 -20.92
C ASN A 30 -24.34 -0.52 -22.05
N ASP A 31 -24.98 0.65 -22.21
CA ASP A 31 -24.56 1.62 -23.22
C ASP A 31 -23.15 2.14 -22.95
N TRP A 32 -22.80 2.29 -21.67
CA TRP A 32 -21.48 2.71 -21.27
C TRP A 32 -20.40 1.69 -21.63
N ILE A 33 -20.59 0.40 -21.31
CA ILE A 33 -19.58 -0.64 -21.57
C ILE A 33 -19.43 -0.89 -23.07
N ASN A 34 -20.52 -0.86 -23.84
CA ASN A 34 -20.47 -0.95 -25.30
C ASN A 34 -19.68 0.20 -25.93
N LYS A 35 -19.72 1.40 -25.35
CA LYS A 35 -18.86 2.53 -25.75
C LYS A 35 -17.41 2.40 -25.30
N GLN A 36 -17.12 1.64 -24.24
CA GLN A 36 -15.75 1.45 -23.74
C GLN A 36 -15.02 0.30 -24.45
N ILE A 37 -15.71 -0.74 -24.91
CA ILE A 37 -15.10 -1.89 -25.58
C ILE A 37 -14.20 -1.48 -26.76
N PRO A 38 -14.63 -0.61 -27.70
CA PRO A 38 -13.76 -0.15 -28.78
C PRO A 38 -12.47 0.51 -28.26
N LYS A 39 -12.55 1.27 -27.16
CA LYS A 39 -11.41 1.94 -26.53
C LYS A 39 -10.47 0.97 -25.81
N ILE A 40 -11.02 -0.10 -25.24
CA ILE A 40 -10.24 -1.19 -24.66
C ILE A 40 -9.49 -1.92 -25.79
N LYS A 41 -10.17 -2.24 -26.90
CA LYS A 41 -9.56 -2.89 -28.07
C LYS A 41 -8.47 -2.03 -28.72
N SER A 42 -8.67 -0.71 -28.79
CA SER A 42 -7.67 0.23 -29.32
C SER A 42 -6.56 0.59 -28.31
N LYS A 43 -6.58 0.04 -27.09
CA LYS A 43 -5.65 0.35 -26.00
C LYS A 43 -5.65 1.83 -25.55
N GLU A 44 -6.73 2.55 -25.83
CA GLU A 44 -7.00 3.86 -25.22
C GLU A 44 -7.41 3.73 -23.74
N MET A 45 -7.96 2.56 -23.40
CA MET A 45 -8.30 2.16 -22.04
C MET A 45 -7.69 0.81 -21.72
N GLU A 46 -7.37 0.62 -20.44
CA GLU A 46 -6.73 -0.59 -19.94
C GLU A 46 -7.78 -1.44 -19.23
N CYS A 47 -7.82 -2.73 -19.56
CA CYS A 47 -8.73 -3.70 -18.95
C CYS A 47 -7.96 -4.93 -18.50
N ILE A 48 -7.86 -5.12 -17.18
CA ILE A 48 -7.27 -6.31 -16.57
C ILE A 48 -8.41 -7.21 -16.10
N LEU A 49 -8.42 -8.45 -16.58
CA LEU A 49 -9.38 -9.48 -16.24
C LEU A 49 -8.78 -10.47 -15.24
N VAL A 50 -9.66 -11.06 -14.44
CA VAL A 50 -9.38 -12.24 -13.62
C VAL A 50 -10.05 -13.43 -14.27
N ASP A 51 -9.26 -14.42 -14.66
CA ASP A 51 -9.75 -15.68 -15.22
C ASP A 51 -9.65 -16.80 -14.17
N VAL A 52 -10.77 -17.47 -13.91
CA VAL A 52 -10.88 -18.64 -13.04
C VAL A 52 -11.49 -19.76 -13.86
N ASP A 53 -10.66 -20.72 -14.26
CA ASP A 53 -11.08 -21.91 -14.99
C ASP A 53 -11.88 -21.56 -16.28
N GLY A 54 -11.44 -20.54 -17.02
CA GLY A 54 -12.05 -20.09 -18.28
C GLY A 54 -13.21 -19.10 -18.10
N ASN A 55 -13.57 -18.76 -16.85
CA ASN A 55 -14.61 -17.81 -16.52
C ASN A 55 -14.01 -16.48 -16.06
N ILE A 56 -14.58 -15.36 -16.50
CA ILE A 56 -14.17 -14.05 -16.02
C ILE A 56 -14.77 -13.83 -14.63
N ALA A 57 -13.91 -13.87 -13.61
CA ALA A 57 -14.26 -13.73 -12.20
C ALA A 57 -14.29 -12.28 -11.72
N GLY A 58 -13.63 -11.38 -12.44
CA GLY A 58 -13.53 -9.97 -12.10
C GLY A 58 -12.85 -9.17 -13.19
N CYS A 59 -13.01 -7.85 -13.13
CA CYS A 59 -12.39 -6.91 -14.06
C CYS A 59 -12.00 -5.60 -13.37
N ALA A 60 -10.94 -4.98 -13.89
CA ALA A 60 -10.56 -3.61 -13.59
C ALA A 60 -10.38 -2.84 -14.90
N ILE A 61 -11.22 -1.83 -15.12
CA ILE A 61 -11.20 -0.98 -16.30
C ILE A 61 -10.72 0.40 -15.88
N SER A 62 -9.67 0.90 -16.55
CA SER A 62 -9.10 2.21 -16.25
C SER A 62 -8.83 3.03 -17.51
N GLY A 63 -8.83 4.35 -17.38
CA GLY A 63 -8.61 5.25 -18.51
C GLY A 63 -8.07 6.61 -18.08
N VAL A 64 -7.31 7.24 -18.98
CA VAL A 64 -6.73 8.57 -18.77
C VAL A 64 -7.83 9.62 -18.86
N GLU A 65 -7.98 10.46 -17.83
CA GLU A 65 -9.01 11.51 -17.79
C GLU A 65 -8.47 12.88 -18.25
N LYS A 66 -7.22 13.18 -17.91
CA LYS A 66 -6.53 14.42 -18.34
C LYS A 66 -5.10 14.09 -18.73
N LYS A 67 -4.79 14.22 -20.02
CA LYS A 67 -3.45 13.93 -20.58
C LYS A 67 -2.35 14.79 -19.93
N SER A 68 -2.67 16.00 -19.46
CA SER A 68 -1.69 16.94 -18.91
C SER A 68 -1.20 16.63 -17.48
N ILE A 69 -1.91 15.81 -16.68
CA ILE A 69 -1.59 15.62 -15.24
C ILE A 69 -1.22 14.15 -14.92
N SER A 70 -0.93 13.31 -15.93
CA SER A 70 -0.66 11.88 -15.69
C SER A 70 -1.72 11.26 -14.76
N THR A 71 -3.00 11.59 -15.01
CA THR A 71 -4.13 11.23 -14.15
C THR A 71 -4.95 10.12 -14.77
N ILE A 72 -5.21 9.07 -13.99
CA ILE A 72 -5.97 7.90 -14.40
C ILE A 72 -7.18 7.68 -13.47
N LYS A 73 -8.31 7.29 -14.06
CA LYS A 73 -9.51 6.89 -13.33
C LYS A 73 -9.67 5.37 -13.38
N LEU A 74 -9.92 4.76 -12.22
CA LEU A 74 -10.49 3.42 -12.13
C LEU A 74 -11.99 3.52 -12.40
N LYS A 75 -12.40 3.22 -13.63
CA LYS A 75 -13.79 3.41 -14.08
C LYS A 75 -14.69 2.26 -13.62
N THR A 76 -14.16 1.04 -13.60
CA THR A 76 -14.87 -0.14 -13.11
C THR A 76 -13.89 -1.02 -12.35
N PHE A 77 -14.29 -1.50 -11.19
CA PHE A 77 -13.55 -2.47 -10.41
C PHE A 77 -14.55 -3.42 -9.76
N TYR A 78 -14.62 -4.66 -10.26
CA TYR A 78 -15.68 -5.58 -9.86
C TYR A 78 -15.18 -7.01 -9.79
N ILE A 79 -15.61 -7.73 -8.75
CA ILE A 79 -15.43 -9.16 -8.57
C ILE A 79 -16.83 -9.78 -8.44
N ALA A 80 -17.14 -10.76 -9.29
CA ALA A 80 -18.44 -11.43 -9.27
C ALA A 80 -18.69 -12.05 -7.89
N GLU A 81 -19.94 -12.02 -7.43
CA GLU A 81 -20.29 -12.32 -6.03
C GLU A 81 -19.77 -13.70 -5.56
N LYS A 82 -19.90 -14.72 -6.41
CA LYS A 82 -19.42 -16.09 -6.15
C LYS A 82 -17.90 -16.22 -5.97
N TYR A 83 -17.13 -15.22 -6.36
CA TYR A 83 -15.67 -15.18 -6.23
C TYR A 83 -15.19 -14.17 -5.17
N ARG A 84 -16.09 -13.53 -4.42
CA ARG A 84 -15.72 -12.71 -3.27
C ARG A 84 -15.27 -13.59 -2.10
N GLY A 85 -14.49 -13.04 -1.19
CA GLY A 85 -13.90 -13.80 -0.08
C GLY A 85 -12.64 -14.59 -0.43
N TYR A 86 -12.41 -14.91 -1.71
CA TYR A 86 -11.18 -15.56 -2.20
C TYR A 86 -10.00 -14.59 -2.38
N ALA A 87 -10.14 -13.35 -1.90
CA ALA A 87 -9.12 -12.30 -1.94
C ALA A 87 -8.56 -11.98 -3.35
N ILE A 88 -9.36 -12.23 -4.39
CA ILE A 88 -9.07 -11.85 -5.78
C ILE A 88 -9.00 -10.33 -5.93
N GLY A 89 -9.94 -9.59 -5.33
CA GLY A 89 -9.99 -8.13 -5.38
C GLY A 89 -8.65 -7.48 -4.98
N PRO A 90 -8.11 -7.76 -3.77
CA PRO A 90 -6.79 -7.29 -3.36
C PRO A 90 -5.68 -7.47 -4.40
N TYR A 91 -5.61 -8.62 -5.08
CA TYR A 91 -4.61 -8.83 -6.11
C TYR A 91 -4.88 -8.04 -7.38
N LEU A 92 -6.12 -8.02 -7.83
CA LEU A 92 -6.49 -7.26 -9.01
C LEU A 92 -6.12 -5.79 -8.80
N LEU A 93 -6.44 -5.22 -7.64
CA LEU A 93 -6.09 -3.84 -7.33
C LEU A 93 -4.57 -3.62 -7.24
N ASN A 94 -3.80 -4.54 -6.64
CA ASN A 94 -2.34 -4.44 -6.64
C ASN A 94 -1.77 -4.48 -8.07
N LYS A 95 -2.24 -5.40 -8.92
CA LYS A 95 -1.79 -5.48 -10.32
C LYS A 95 -2.07 -4.18 -11.08
N VAL A 96 -3.25 -3.61 -10.87
CA VAL A 96 -3.65 -2.34 -11.48
C VAL A 96 -2.79 -1.19 -10.95
N LEU A 97 -2.53 -1.13 -9.63
CA LEU A 97 -1.65 -0.12 -9.02
C LEU A 97 -0.22 -0.23 -9.53
N ASP A 98 0.34 -1.44 -9.59
CA ASP A 98 1.69 -1.69 -10.11
C ASP A 98 1.82 -1.20 -11.55
N PHE A 99 0.84 -1.57 -12.39
CA PHE A 99 0.76 -1.08 -13.76
C PHE A 99 0.75 0.46 -13.80
N TRP A 100 -0.07 1.12 -12.98
CA TRP A 100 -0.14 2.57 -13.01
C TRP A 100 1.13 3.25 -12.54
N ILE A 101 1.82 2.67 -11.55
CA ILE A 101 3.08 3.19 -11.05
C ILE A 101 4.18 3.00 -12.11
N GLU A 102 4.24 1.84 -12.77
CA GLU A 102 5.19 1.58 -13.87
C GLU A 102 4.98 2.54 -15.05
N LYS A 103 3.73 2.93 -15.32
CA LYS A 103 3.39 3.95 -16.34
C LYS A 103 3.62 5.39 -15.87
N GLY A 104 4.00 5.61 -14.62
CA GLY A 104 4.29 6.94 -14.08
C GLY A 104 3.04 7.79 -13.81
N TYR A 105 1.85 7.19 -13.66
CA TYR A 105 0.66 7.96 -13.31
C TYR A 105 0.80 8.53 -11.89
N LYS A 106 0.62 9.85 -11.77
CA LYS A 106 0.80 10.61 -10.53
C LYS A 106 -0.46 10.67 -9.69
N LYS A 107 -1.62 10.83 -10.33
CA LYS A 107 -2.92 10.89 -9.63
C LYS A 107 -3.82 9.77 -10.13
N ILE A 108 -4.32 8.98 -9.19
CA ILE A 108 -5.29 7.93 -9.43
C ILE A 108 -6.54 8.29 -8.67
N PHE A 109 -7.71 8.14 -9.27
CA PHE A 109 -8.95 8.28 -8.53
C PHE A 109 -9.97 7.22 -8.89
N VAL A 110 -10.85 6.96 -7.95
CA VAL A 110 -11.98 6.04 -8.06
C VAL A 110 -13.21 6.74 -7.53
N THR A 111 -14.35 6.40 -8.11
CA THR A 111 -15.64 6.79 -7.59
C THR A 111 -16.51 5.56 -7.39
N PHE A 112 -17.32 5.55 -6.34
CA PHE A 112 -18.22 4.44 -6.04
C PHE A 112 -19.52 4.93 -5.40
N ALA A 113 -20.57 4.15 -5.58
CA ALA A 113 -21.91 4.46 -5.07
C ALA A 113 -21.95 4.43 -3.54
N GLU A 114 -22.84 5.24 -2.95
CA GLU A 114 -23.08 5.32 -1.51
C GLU A 114 -23.37 3.95 -0.87
N GLU A 115 -24.07 3.07 -1.57
CA GLU A 115 -24.39 1.73 -1.09
C GLU A 115 -23.16 0.83 -0.92
N GLU A 116 -22.06 1.14 -1.60
CA GLU A 116 -20.82 0.35 -1.51
C GLU A 116 -19.83 0.90 -0.49
N VAL A 117 -20.15 2.00 0.21
CA VAL A 117 -19.24 2.68 1.15
C VAL A 117 -18.73 1.74 2.23
N GLY A 118 -19.61 0.95 2.84
CA GLY A 118 -19.25 0.01 3.90
C GLY A 118 -18.23 -1.05 3.45
N LEU A 119 -18.16 -1.34 2.16
CA LEU A 119 -17.21 -2.31 1.58
C LEU A 119 -15.96 -1.62 1.04
N LEU A 120 -16.13 -0.55 0.27
CA LEU A 120 -15.06 0.01 -0.57
C LEU A 120 -14.24 1.09 0.13
N LEU A 121 -14.81 1.84 1.08
CA LEU A 121 -14.13 2.97 1.70
C LEU A 121 -12.86 2.52 2.43
N ASP A 122 -12.98 1.55 3.34
CA ASP A 122 -11.83 1.06 4.09
C ASP A 122 -10.92 0.18 3.23
N TYR A 123 -11.52 -0.57 2.29
CA TYR A 123 -10.76 -1.32 1.30
C TYR A 123 -9.79 -0.43 0.53
N PHE A 124 -10.23 0.68 -0.08
CA PHE A 124 -9.34 1.58 -0.82
C PHE A 124 -8.37 2.35 0.10
N LYS A 125 -8.77 2.69 1.33
CA LYS A 125 -7.84 3.29 2.32
C LYS A 125 -6.64 2.39 2.60
N GLU A 126 -6.81 1.07 2.66
CA GLU A 126 -5.69 0.12 2.82
C GLU A 126 -4.63 0.25 1.70
N TYR A 127 -5.01 0.76 0.52
CA TYR A 127 -4.11 0.99 -0.63
C TYR A 127 -3.62 2.44 -0.75
N GLY A 128 -3.90 3.27 0.27
CA GLY A 128 -3.44 4.66 0.32
C GLY A 128 -4.30 5.63 -0.48
N PHE A 129 -5.53 5.25 -0.85
CA PHE A 129 -6.50 6.23 -1.29
C PHE A 129 -7.03 7.02 -0.10
N LEU A 130 -7.23 8.32 -0.28
CA LEU A 130 -7.88 9.16 0.72
C LEU A 130 -9.20 9.68 0.16
N LEU A 131 -10.18 9.87 1.04
CA LEU A 131 -11.47 10.45 0.70
C LEU A 131 -11.30 11.93 0.37
N ASP A 132 -11.65 12.28 -0.86
CA ASP A 132 -11.47 13.61 -1.41
C ASP A 132 -12.80 14.40 -1.38
N GLY A 133 -13.93 13.71 -1.58
CA GLY A 133 -15.26 14.32 -1.50
C GLY A 133 -16.42 13.32 -1.61
N ILE A 134 -17.63 13.83 -1.33
CA ILE A 134 -18.91 13.14 -1.50
C ILE A 134 -19.78 14.05 -2.37
N PHE A 135 -20.29 13.52 -3.48
CA PHE A 135 -21.02 14.27 -4.50
C PHE A 135 -22.46 13.76 -4.59
N PRO A 136 -23.45 14.54 -4.15
CA PRO A 136 -24.85 14.11 -4.24
C PRO A 136 -25.36 14.21 -5.68
N PHE A 137 -26.29 13.33 -6.06
CA PHE A 137 -27.07 13.39 -7.30
C PHE A 137 -26.30 13.19 -8.62
N ASN A 138 -25.11 12.57 -8.59
CA ASN A 138 -24.32 12.35 -9.83
C ASN A 138 -24.96 11.36 -10.82
N TYR A 139 -25.53 10.25 -10.34
CA TYR A 139 -26.12 9.19 -11.19
C TYR A 139 -27.57 8.88 -10.87
N ARG A 140 -27.97 9.01 -9.61
CA ARG A 140 -29.31 8.69 -9.13
C ARG A 140 -29.79 9.80 -8.21
N GLU A 141 -31.06 10.15 -8.34
CA GLU A 141 -31.72 11.07 -7.43
C GLU A 141 -31.64 10.49 -6.00
N ASN A 142 -31.33 11.34 -5.02
CA ASN A 142 -31.19 10.97 -3.60
C ASN A 142 -30.03 10.01 -3.26
N LYS A 143 -29.01 9.88 -4.12
CA LYS A 143 -27.81 9.09 -3.84
C LYS A 143 -26.55 9.90 -4.01
N SER A 144 -25.57 9.62 -3.16
CA SER A 144 -24.25 10.22 -3.25
C SER A 144 -23.24 9.31 -3.96
N GLU A 145 -22.23 9.93 -4.57
CA GLU A 145 -21.05 9.26 -5.09
C GLU A 145 -19.84 9.66 -4.24
N TYR A 146 -19.09 8.66 -3.80
CA TYR A 146 -17.88 8.86 -3.01
C TYR A 146 -16.70 8.93 -3.95
N TYR A 147 -15.86 9.95 -3.77
CA TYR A 147 -14.68 10.17 -4.59
C TYR A 147 -13.44 10.01 -3.71
N MET A 148 -12.58 9.06 -4.10
CA MET A 148 -11.30 8.83 -3.44
C MET A 148 -10.16 8.97 -4.42
N SER A 149 -9.03 9.51 -3.96
CA SER A 149 -7.82 9.57 -4.78
C SER A 149 -6.55 9.15 -4.05
N LYS A 150 -5.67 8.55 -4.81
CA LYS A 150 -4.29 8.23 -4.45
C LYS A 150 -3.35 9.12 -5.27
N ILE A 151 -2.31 9.62 -4.62
CA ILE A 151 -1.23 10.34 -5.30
C ILE A 151 0.04 9.53 -5.15
N ASN A 152 0.70 9.23 -6.27
CA ASN A 152 1.99 8.57 -6.32
C ASN A 152 3.08 9.64 -6.42
N ILE A 153 4.08 9.58 -5.55
CA ILE A 153 5.23 10.49 -5.58
C ILE A 153 6.47 9.69 -5.97
N PHE A 154 7.12 10.04 -7.07
CA PHE A 154 8.27 9.35 -7.64
C PHE A 154 9.59 9.99 -7.22
N GLU A 155 9.68 10.38 -5.95
CA GLU A 155 10.81 11.16 -5.43
C GLU A 155 11.37 10.53 -4.16
N SER A 156 12.63 10.85 -3.86
CA SER A 156 13.27 10.56 -2.58
C SER A 156 13.42 11.84 -1.77
N ILE A 157 12.74 11.91 -0.63
CA ILE A 157 12.59 13.14 0.16
C ILE A 157 13.50 13.07 1.38
N ASP A 158 14.23 14.16 1.63
CA ASP A 158 14.93 14.40 2.90
C ASP A 158 14.08 15.22 3.88
N LYS A 159 14.55 15.29 5.12
CA LYS A 159 13.88 16.03 6.21
C LYS A 159 13.59 17.50 5.86
N ASN A 160 14.41 18.14 5.02
CA ASN A 160 14.27 19.56 4.71
C ASN A 160 13.07 19.83 3.79
N LYS A 161 12.78 18.91 2.87
CA LYS A 161 11.62 19.01 1.95
C LYS A 161 10.34 18.39 2.53
N PHE A 162 10.46 17.65 3.62
CA PHE A 162 9.38 16.82 4.17
C PHE A 162 8.09 17.61 4.42
N LYS A 163 8.20 18.69 5.20
CA LYS A 163 7.05 19.51 5.60
C LYS A 163 6.31 20.10 4.40
N ASP A 164 7.04 20.68 3.46
CA ASP A 164 6.43 21.31 2.28
C ASP A 164 5.69 20.28 1.43
N ILE A 165 6.29 19.09 1.23
CA ILE A 165 5.66 18.02 0.47
C ILE A 165 4.42 17.49 1.21
N MET A 166 4.51 17.25 2.52
CA MET A 166 3.36 16.78 3.29
C MET A 166 2.22 17.82 3.28
N THR A 167 2.54 19.10 3.47
CA THR A 167 1.55 20.20 3.39
C THR A 167 0.87 20.23 2.03
N ASN A 168 1.64 20.08 0.95
CA ASN A 168 1.11 20.08 -0.41
C ASN A 168 0.22 18.85 -0.70
N TYR A 169 0.73 17.64 -0.47
CA TYR A 169 0.08 16.41 -0.95
C TYR A 169 -0.99 15.85 -0.01
N LEU A 170 -0.87 16.03 1.31
CA LEU A 170 -1.91 15.61 2.24
C LEU A 170 -3.07 16.62 2.29
N PHE A 171 -2.78 17.92 2.10
CA PHE A 171 -3.76 18.97 2.39
C PHE A 171 -4.06 19.84 1.17
N ARG A 172 -3.10 20.63 0.68
CA ARG A 172 -3.37 21.63 -0.37
C ARG A 172 -4.00 21.03 -1.63
N LEU A 173 -3.41 19.96 -2.18
CA LEU A 173 -3.92 19.27 -3.37
C LEU A 173 -5.26 18.53 -3.14
N ARG A 174 -5.73 18.47 -1.89
CA ARG A 174 -6.98 17.83 -1.48
C ARG A 174 -8.05 18.84 -1.05
N GLY A 175 -7.83 20.12 -1.38
CA GLY A 175 -8.79 21.20 -1.16
C GLY A 175 -8.83 21.73 0.27
N TYR A 176 -7.79 21.49 1.07
CA TYR A 176 -7.65 22.14 2.37
C TYR A 176 -7.10 23.56 2.20
N ASN A 177 -7.69 24.50 2.91
CA ASN A 177 -7.14 25.84 3.09
C ASN A 177 -6.08 25.78 4.20
N ILE A 178 -4.89 26.31 3.92
CA ILE A 178 -3.83 26.47 4.92
C ILE A 178 -4.01 27.86 5.55
N LEU A 179 -4.42 27.91 6.81
CA LEU A 179 -4.73 29.16 7.51
C LEU A 179 -3.47 29.83 8.08
N SER A 180 -2.54 29.03 8.57
CA SER A 180 -1.22 29.47 9.06
C SER A 180 -0.20 28.35 8.89
N GLN A 181 1.08 28.70 8.83
CA GLN A 181 2.18 27.76 8.68
C GLN A 181 3.39 28.26 9.47
N GLU A 182 3.64 27.62 10.60
CA GLU A 182 4.81 27.84 11.48
C GLU A 182 5.88 26.78 11.21
N SER A 183 7.08 26.90 11.78
CA SER A 183 8.19 25.96 11.58
C SER A 183 7.79 24.49 11.80
N GLU A 184 7.10 24.20 12.91
CA GLU A 184 6.78 22.84 13.36
C GLU A 184 5.33 22.41 13.10
N TYR A 185 4.44 23.32 12.70
CA TYR A 185 3.03 22.98 12.46
C TYR A 185 2.37 23.87 11.41
N CYS A 186 1.20 23.45 10.93
CA CYS A 186 0.29 24.31 10.19
C CYS A 186 -1.15 24.09 10.64
N ILE A 187 -2.01 25.09 10.43
CA ILE A 187 -3.45 24.96 10.66
C ILE A 187 -4.13 24.78 9.31
N VAL A 188 -4.89 23.71 9.17
CA VAL A 188 -5.65 23.43 7.95
C VAL A 188 -7.14 23.43 8.23
N GLN A 189 -7.91 23.84 7.22
CA GLN A 189 -9.36 23.87 7.27
C GLN A 189 -9.92 23.29 5.97
N LYS A 190 -10.86 22.36 6.08
CA LYS A 190 -11.62 21.84 4.94
C LYS A 190 -13.11 22.00 5.21
N TYR A 191 -13.81 22.54 4.21
CA TYR A 191 -15.26 22.59 4.22
C TYR A 191 -15.77 21.22 3.77
N VAL A 192 -16.43 20.50 4.67
CA VAL A 192 -17.09 19.23 4.34
C VAL A 192 -18.50 19.51 3.81
N TYR A 193 -19.15 20.55 4.35
CA TYR A 193 -20.42 21.11 3.90
C TYR A 193 -20.37 22.64 3.97
N ILE A 194 -21.32 23.33 3.32
CA ILE A 194 -21.35 24.81 3.18
C ILE A 194 -21.24 25.56 4.52
N LYS A 195 -21.58 24.93 5.66
CA LYS A 195 -21.69 25.60 6.97
C LYS A 195 -20.74 25.10 8.06
N GLU A 196 -20.03 23.99 7.86
CA GLU A 196 -19.14 23.43 8.89
C GLU A 196 -17.72 23.26 8.38
N ALA A 197 -16.80 23.93 9.06
CA ALA A 197 -15.40 23.94 8.71
C ALA A 197 -14.57 23.61 9.95
N TYR A 198 -13.96 22.43 9.93
CA TYR A 198 -13.15 21.93 11.04
C TYR A 198 -11.73 22.43 10.91
N ARG A 199 -11.20 23.07 11.96
CA ARG A 199 -9.78 23.40 12.08
C ARG A 199 -9.02 22.21 12.62
N THR A 200 -8.02 21.78 11.85
CA THR A 200 -7.14 20.68 12.21
C THR A 200 -5.72 21.21 12.33
N LEU A 201 -5.07 20.92 13.47
CA LEU A 201 -3.64 21.17 13.63
C LEU A 201 -2.87 20.05 12.92
N VAL A 202 -1.91 20.41 12.08
CA VAL A 202 -0.97 19.45 11.50
C VAL A 202 0.39 19.70 12.13
N TYR A 203 0.85 18.76 12.96
CA TYR A 203 2.14 18.84 13.63
C TYR A 203 3.18 18.01 12.85
N PHE A 204 4.36 18.57 12.60
CA PHE A 204 5.43 17.92 11.86
C PHE A 204 6.57 17.53 12.79
N ASN A 205 6.77 16.22 12.99
CA ASN A 205 7.94 15.70 13.71
C ASN A 205 9.05 15.33 12.73
N THR A 206 10.16 16.07 12.75
CA THR A 206 11.36 15.76 11.96
C THR A 206 12.54 15.27 12.80
N GLU A 207 12.33 15.04 14.09
CA GLU A 207 13.37 14.56 15.01
C GLU A 207 13.25 13.05 15.25
N GLU A 208 14.39 12.35 15.30
CA GLU A 208 14.42 10.88 15.41
C GLU A 208 14.08 10.39 16.82
N LYS A 209 14.50 11.15 17.84
CA LYS A 209 14.32 10.79 19.24
C LYS A 209 13.38 11.78 19.91
N ASN A 210 12.09 11.50 19.81
CA ASN A 210 11.08 12.20 20.59
C ASN A 210 10.23 11.20 21.36
N GLU A 211 10.10 11.43 22.67
CA GLU A 211 9.18 10.67 23.51
C GLU A 211 7.75 11.02 23.10
N SER A 212 6.94 10.01 22.82
CA SER A 212 5.55 10.18 22.41
C SER A 212 4.74 10.99 23.42
N SER A 213 5.03 10.83 24.72
CA SER A 213 4.42 11.60 25.80
C SER A 213 4.65 13.10 25.67
N LYS A 214 5.87 13.52 25.30
CA LYS A 214 6.23 14.92 25.06
C LYS A 214 5.49 15.47 23.84
N ILE A 215 5.52 14.74 22.72
CA ILE A 215 4.78 15.14 21.50
C ILE A 215 3.29 15.34 21.81
N ILE A 216 2.66 14.40 22.52
CA ILE A 216 1.23 14.50 22.87
C ILE A 216 0.96 15.75 23.71
N LYS A 217 1.84 16.06 24.67
CA LYS A 217 1.70 17.26 25.51
C LYS A 217 1.79 18.54 24.66
N ASP A 218 2.83 18.66 23.85
CA ASP A 218 3.09 19.84 23.02
C ASP A 218 1.95 20.04 21.98
N VAL A 219 1.49 18.95 21.36
CA VAL A 219 0.35 18.97 20.43
C VAL A 219 -0.94 19.41 21.12
N LYS A 220 -1.24 18.93 22.34
CA LYS A 220 -2.45 19.32 23.07
C LYS A 220 -2.45 20.81 23.42
N GLU A 221 -1.30 21.36 23.79
CA GLU A 221 -1.13 22.79 24.03
C GLU A 221 -1.34 23.61 22.75
N LEU A 222 -0.67 23.24 21.65
CA LEU A 222 -0.85 23.88 20.35
C LEU A 222 -2.29 23.81 19.85
N MET A 223 -2.99 22.69 20.05
CA MET A 223 -4.39 22.54 19.67
C MET A 223 -5.28 23.54 20.42
N ARG A 224 -5.08 23.70 21.73
CA ARG A 224 -5.82 24.65 22.56
C ARG A 224 -5.56 26.09 22.11
N ASP A 225 -4.30 26.45 21.93
CA ASP A 225 -3.89 27.82 21.61
C ASP A 225 -4.37 28.26 20.22
N ASN A 226 -4.54 27.29 19.30
CA ASN A 226 -5.00 27.53 17.93
C ASN A 226 -6.49 27.19 17.70
N ASN A 227 -7.25 26.90 18.77
CA ASN A 227 -8.67 26.51 18.70
C ASN A 227 -8.96 25.39 17.69
N CYS A 228 -8.13 24.34 17.71
CA CYS A 228 -8.25 23.15 16.87
C CYS A 228 -8.86 22.00 17.66
N SER A 229 -9.88 21.35 17.11
CA SER A 229 -10.55 20.21 17.76
C SER A 229 -9.87 18.86 17.49
N THR A 230 -9.04 18.80 16.44
CA THR A 230 -8.32 17.59 16.03
C THR A 230 -6.88 17.93 15.61
N CYS A 231 -6.01 16.93 15.68
CA CYS A 231 -4.65 17.02 15.17
C CYS A 231 -4.28 15.80 14.32
N ILE A 232 -3.46 16.05 13.30
CA ILE A 232 -2.71 15.02 12.57
C ILE A 232 -1.23 15.25 12.84
N ALA A 233 -0.61 14.36 13.62
CA ALA A 233 0.84 14.35 13.83
C ALA A 233 1.49 13.56 12.69
N VAL A 234 2.31 14.22 11.89
CA VAL A 234 2.99 13.66 10.72
C VAL A 234 4.48 13.56 11.04
N SER A 235 5.05 12.35 11.00
CA SER A 235 6.42 12.11 11.45
C SER A 235 7.33 11.57 10.34
N TYR A 236 8.50 12.18 10.20
CA TYR A 236 9.56 11.74 9.29
C TYR A 236 10.23 10.44 9.75
N TYR A 237 10.26 10.23 11.06
CA TYR A 237 10.80 9.03 11.70
C TYR A 237 9.68 8.16 12.28
N PRO A 238 9.93 6.86 12.53
CA PRO A 238 8.97 6.03 13.25
C PRO A 238 8.71 6.62 14.64
N LEU A 239 7.44 6.70 15.03
CA LEU A 239 7.03 7.05 16.39
C LEU A 239 6.35 5.84 17.03
N GLU A 240 6.46 5.72 18.35
CA GLU A 240 5.67 4.72 19.06
C GLU A 240 4.20 5.02 18.88
N VAL A 241 3.42 4.00 18.56
CA VAL A 241 1.99 4.16 18.33
C VAL A 241 1.33 4.55 19.65
N PHE A 242 0.71 5.72 19.68
CA PHE A 242 -0.14 6.16 20.77
C PHE A 242 -1.59 6.26 20.29
N ASN A 243 -2.53 6.03 21.20
CA ASN A 243 -3.96 6.07 20.93
C ASN A 243 -4.59 7.26 21.66
N GLU A 244 -4.61 8.42 21.00
CA GLU A 244 -5.20 9.65 21.52
C GLU A 244 -6.41 10.01 20.65
N ARG A 245 -7.60 10.10 21.26
CA ARG A 245 -8.90 10.19 20.54
C ARG A 245 -8.94 11.28 19.46
N ASN A 246 -8.24 12.39 19.68
CA ASN A 246 -8.25 13.56 18.80
C ASN A 246 -6.92 13.79 18.07
N ILE A 247 -5.93 12.89 18.22
CA ILE A 247 -4.62 13.00 17.56
C ILE A 247 -4.39 11.76 16.71
N LYS A 248 -4.38 11.95 15.39
CA LYS A 248 -4.04 10.91 14.44
C LYS A 248 -2.55 10.95 14.13
N LEU A 249 -1.85 9.84 14.35
CA LEU A 249 -0.46 9.68 13.93
C LEU A 249 -0.38 9.17 12.48
N ILE A 250 0.48 9.79 11.67
CA ILE A 250 0.91 9.31 10.36
C ILE A 250 2.44 9.31 10.36
N ASP A 251 3.06 8.14 10.48
CA ASP A 251 4.50 8.02 10.53
C ASP A 251 5.14 7.81 9.15
N ASN A 252 6.45 7.61 9.13
CA ASN A 252 7.22 7.43 7.92
C ASN A 252 6.77 6.22 7.08
N TYR A 253 6.32 5.13 7.70
CA TYR A 253 5.78 3.97 6.99
C TYR A 253 4.46 4.33 6.33
N ASP A 254 3.56 5.00 7.05
CA ASP A 254 2.25 5.39 6.53
C ASP A 254 2.38 6.39 5.38
N ILE A 255 3.29 7.36 5.49
CA ILE A 255 3.58 8.34 4.43
C ILE A 255 4.06 7.64 3.15
N GLU A 256 5.08 6.79 3.26
CA GLU A 256 5.54 5.99 2.12
C GLU A 256 4.44 5.06 1.59
N ALA A 257 3.39 4.73 2.37
CA ALA A 257 2.32 3.81 1.95
C ALA A 257 1.25 4.56 1.16
N ILE A 258 0.83 5.70 1.70
CA ILE A 258 -0.11 6.63 1.09
C ILE A 258 0.44 7.11 -0.25
N PHE A 259 1.72 7.50 -0.29
CA PHE A 259 2.35 8.14 -1.45
C PHE A 259 3.28 7.24 -2.29
N PHE A 260 3.24 5.93 -2.07
CA PHE A 260 4.03 4.96 -2.81
C PHE A 260 4.05 5.26 -4.34
N PRO A 261 5.20 5.31 -5.02
CA PRO A 261 6.49 4.71 -4.62
C PRO A 261 7.41 5.55 -3.74
N LEU A 262 6.94 6.69 -3.20
CA LEU A 262 7.73 7.62 -2.37
C LEU A 262 8.72 6.93 -1.42
N ASN A 263 9.94 7.47 -1.35
CA ASN A 263 10.96 7.03 -0.40
C ASN A 263 11.41 8.19 0.49
N LEU A 264 11.40 8.00 1.81
CA LEU A 264 12.00 8.95 2.74
C LEU A 264 13.47 8.55 2.96
N LYS A 265 14.40 9.50 2.91
CA LYS A 265 15.83 9.26 3.14
C LYS A 265 16.08 9.02 4.63
N LYS A 266 16.47 7.81 5.00
CA LYS A 266 16.69 7.39 6.38
C LYS A 266 18.19 7.48 6.70
N GLY A 267 18.52 7.51 7.99
CA GLY A 267 19.89 7.64 8.48
C GLY A 267 20.73 6.37 8.26
N GLU A 268 21.62 6.05 9.21
CA GLU A 268 22.58 4.95 9.06
C GLU A 268 21.95 3.55 9.06
N SER A 269 20.78 3.37 9.69
CA SER A 269 20.06 2.09 9.73
C SER A 269 18.70 2.23 9.06
N SER A 270 18.64 1.87 7.78
CA SER A 270 17.45 2.04 6.96
C SER A 270 16.69 0.75 6.67
N GLY A 271 17.35 -0.38 6.89
CA GLY A 271 16.80 -1.68 6.58
C GLY A 271 17.67 -2.83 7.07
N PHE A 272 17.32 -4.03 6.63
CA PHE A 272 18.07 -5.24 6.89
C PHE A 272 17.86 -6.26 5.79
N ILE A 273 18.84 -7.15 5.64
CA ILE A 273 18.74 -8.35 4.82
C ILE A 273 18.39 -9.52 5.75
N SER A 274 17.43 -10.35 5.35
CA SER A 274 17.19 -11.63 6.00
C SER A 274 16.96 -12.71 4.96
N THR A 275 17.38 -13.92 5.32
CA THR A 275 17.15 -15.11 4.52
C THR A 275 15.69 -15.52 4.48
N ILE A 276 15.32 -16.10 3.35
CA ILE A 276 14.05 -16.77 3.12
C ILE A 276 14.31 -18.04 2.29
N SER A 277 13.52 -19.10 2.53
CA SER A 277 13.55 -20.27 1.66
C SER A 277 12.72 -20.02 0.41
N LYS A 278 13.06 -20.66 -0.72
CA LYS A 278 12.32 -20.48 -1.97
C LYS A 278 10.80 -20.71 -1.84
N PRO A 279 10.32 -21.82 -1.23
CA PRO A 279 8.88 -22.03 -1.07
C PRO A 279 8.18 -20.94 -0.25
N TYR A 280 8.90 -20.30 0.69
CA TYR A 280 8.37 -19.20 1.48
C TYR A 280 8.41 -17.88 0.69
N GLY A 281 9.51 -17.61 -0.02
CA GLY A 281 9.67 -16.47 -0.92
C GLY A 281 8.58 -16.43 -1.98
N ASP A 282 8.32 -17.56 -2.65
CA ASP A 282 7.28 -17.69 -3.68
C ASP A 282 5.86 -17.42 -3.11
N ARG A 283 5.62 -17.70 -1.82
CA ARG A 283 4.34 -17.38 -1.16
C ARG A 283 4.21 -15.91 -0.76
N ILE A 284 5.30 -15.27 -0.35
CA ILE A 284 5.31 -13.86 0.05
C ILE A 284 5.30 -12.95 -1.19
N LEU A 285 6.20 -13.19 -2.14
CA LEU A 285 6.46 -12.40 -3.35
C LEU A 285 5.73 -12.97 -4.58
N TYR A 286 4.51 -13.45 -4.36
CA TYR A 286 3.70 -14.09 -5.38
C TYR A 286 3.52 -13.20 -6.62
N ASP A 287 3.78 -13.75 -7.81
CA ASP A 287 3.85 -12.99 -9.07
C ASP A 287 2.58 -13.03 -9.94
N GLY A 288 1.54 -13.75 -9.52
CA GLY A 288 0.25 -13.77 -10.22
C GLY A 288 -0.18 -15.10 -10.82
N LYS A 289 0.59 -16.19 -10.66
CA LYS A 289 0.20 -17.53 -11.16
C LYS A 289 -0.01 -18.54 -10.02
N GLN A 290 -1.25 -19.00 -9.84
CA GLN A 290 -1.59 -20.04 -8.86
C GLN A 290 -2.40 -21.15 -9.54
N ALA A 291 -1.92 -22.39 -9.38
CA ALA A 291 -2.57 -23.55 -10.00
C ALA A 291 -3.97 -23.80 -9.43
N GLN A 292 -4.21 -23.49 -8.15
CA GLN A 292 -5.46 -23.79 -7.45
C GLN A 292 -5.87 -22.67 -6.48
N LEU A 293 -7.14 -22.25 -6.53
CA LEU A 293 -7.78 -21.41 -5.52
C LEU A 293 -8.10 -22.27 -4.27
N THR A 294 -7.10 -22.82 -3.59
CA THR A 294 -7.37 -23.59 -2.37
C THR A 294 -7.78 -22.64 -1.24
N PRO A 295 -8.91 -22.90 -0.54
CA PRO A 295 -9.36 -22.11 0.62
C PRO A 295 -8.37 -22.08 1.78
N ASP A 296 -7.41 -23.00 1.79
CA ASP A 296 -6.40 -23.16 2.83
C ASP A 296 -5.35 -22.02 2.77
N LYS A 297 -5.81 -20.87 3.26
CA LYS A 297 -5.11 -19.71 3.79
C LYS A 297 -3.69 -19.52 3.25
N ARG A 298 -3.60 -19.03 2.02
CA ARG A 298 -2.48 -18.18 1.62
C ARG A 298 -2.98 -16.75 1.60
N SER A 299 -2.48 -15.93 2.52
CA SER A 299 -2.80 -14.52 2.53
C SER A 299 -2.54 -13.94 1.17
N LEU A 300 -3.56 -13.29 0.61
CA LEU A 300 -3.52 -12.61 -0.67
C LEU A 300 -3.48 -11.07 -0.50
N ARG A 301 -3.35 -10.58 0.75
CA ARG A 301 -3.27 -9.16 1.08
C ARG A 301 -1.88 -8.58 0.76
N LYS A 302 -1.81 -7.24 0.62
CA LYS A 302 -0.54 -6.48 0.48
C LYS A 302 0.35 -6.58 1.71
N GLU A 303 -0.20 -7.00 2.84
CA GLU A 303 0.53 -7.30 4.07
C GLU A 303 0.77 -8.80 4.16
N LYS A 304 2.02 -9.20 4.32
CA LYS A 304 2.40 -10.58 4.67
C LYS A 304 3.14 -10.57 5.98
N VAL A 305 3.16 -11.72 6.64
CA VAL A 305 3.92 -11.91 7.87
C VAL A 305 5.09 -12.83 7.60
N PHE A 306 6.26 -12.36 7.97
CA PHE A 306 7.49 -13.14 7.99
C PHE A 306 7.76 -13.62 9.42
N TYR A 307 8.07 -14.90 9.58
CA TYR A 307 8.29 -15.55 10.88
C TYR A 307 9.76 -15.94 11.00
N LYS A 308 10.36 -15.72 12.17
CA LYS A 308 11.76 -16.04 12.46
C LYS A 308 11.97 -16.34 13.94
N TYR A 309 13.12 -16.94 14.25
CA TYR A 309 13.66 -16.95 15.61
C TYR A 309 13.81 -15.51 16.14
N PRO A 310 13.55 -15.27 17.44
CA PRO A 310 13.60 -13.94 18.07
C PRO A 310 15.05 -13.49 18.35
N ASN A 311 15.89 -13.51 17.32
CA ASN A 311 17.26 -13.01 17.34
C ASN A 311 17.49 -12.16 16.09
N LEU A 312 17.04 -10.90 16.15
CA LEU A 312 17.20 -9.93 15.08
C LEU A 312 17.82 -8.63 15.60
N PRO A 313 18.51 -7.88 14.73
CA PRO A 313 18.94 -6.53 15.07
C PRO A 313 17.72 -5.64 15.41
N ASN A 314 17.96 -4.44 15.93
CA ASN A 314 16.91 -3.47 16.26
C ASN A 314 16.14 -3.03 15.00
N ILE A 315 15.12 -3.78 14.63
CA ILE A 315 14.25 -3.52 13.49
C ILE A 315 13.10 -2.64 13.93
N LYS A 316 12.89 -1.54 13.22
CA LYS A 316 11.80 -0.61 13.47
C LYS A 316 10.80 -0.63 12.32
N ARG A 317 9.59 -0.17 12.61
CA ARG A 317 8.60 0.15 11.59
C ARG A 317 9.19 1.11 10.55
N GLY A 318 8.82 0.92 9.29
CA GLY A 318 9.36 1.66 8.15
C GLY A 318 10.71 1.14 7.62
N HIS A 319 11.45 0.29 8.35
CA HIS A 319 12.69 -0.29 7.81
C HIS A 319 12.41 -1.08 6.52
N THR A 320 13.34 -1.02 5.57
CA THR A 320 13.31 -1.85 4.36
C THR A 320 13.78 -3.26 4.71
N PHE A 321 12.98 -4.27 4.39
CA PHE A 321 13.34 -5.67 4.49
C PHE A 321 13.70 -6.18 3.09
N LEU A 322 14.98 -6.51 2.88
CA LEU A 322 15.47 -7.19 1.67
C LEU A 322 15.41 -8.72 1.83
N PHE A 323 14.71 -9.41 0.92
CA PHE A 323 14.54 -10.86 0.94
C PHE A 323 15.67 -11.57 0.22
N TYR A 324 16.60 -12.18 0.96
CA TYR A 324 17.66 -13.02 0.39
C TYR A 324 17.18 -14.47 0.29
N GLU A 325 16.99 -14.99 -0.92
CA GLU A 325 16.67 -16.39 -1.14
C GLU A 325 17.96 -17.22 -1.18
N SER A 326 18.08 -18.18 -0.27
CA SER A 326 19.30 -18.98 -0.07
C SER A 326 19.56 -19.96 -1.21
N GLU A 327 18.78 -21.02 -1.33
CA GLU A 327 18.90 -22.02 -2.40
C GLU A 327 17.55 -22.16 -3.14
N PRO A 328 17.57 -22.37 -4.47
CA PRO A 328 18.73 -22.42 -5.37
C PRO A 328 19.21 -21.05 -5.88
N THR A 329 18.51 -19.97 -5.52
CA THR A 329 18.68 -18.66 -6.18
C THR A 329 19.91 -17.86 -5.74
N LYS A 330 20.35 -18.00 -4.48
CA LYS A 330 21.54 -17.33 -3.91
C LYS A 330 21.57 -15.82 -4.13
N GLY A 331 20.48 -15.12 -3.83
CA GLY A 331 20.42 -13.68 -4.07
C GLY A 331 19.21 -12.98 -3.48
N ILE A 332 19.23 -11.64 -3.53
CA ILE A 332 18.06 -10.83 -3.16
C ILE A 332 17.07 -10.82 -4.32
N ILE A 333 15.85 -11.23 -4.02
CA ILE A 333 14.75 -11.40 -5.00
C ILE A 333 13.70 -10.28 -4.95
N GLY A 334 13.76 -9.44 -3.93
CA GLY A 334 12.82 -8.35 -3.74
C GLY A 334 12.95 -7.69 -2.37
N GLU A 335 12.02 -6.79 -2.08
CA GLU A 335 11.98 -6.05 -0.82
C GLU A 335 10.55 -5.80 -0.33
N GLY A 336 10.42 -5.36 0.92
CA GLY A 336 9.21 -4.81 1.50
C GLY A 336 9.52 -3.81 2.61
N LYS A 337 8.49 -3.24 3.23
CA LYS A 337 8.60 -2.29 4.35
C LYS A 337 8.02 -2.89 5.61
N VAL A 338 8.77 -2.87 6.69
CA VAL A 338 8.29 -3.35 8.00
C VAL A 338 7.14 -2.47 8.47
N LYS A 339 5.98 -3.08 8.67
CA LYS A 339 4.80 -2.45 9.26
C LYS A 339 4.80 -2.60 10.79
N GLU A 340 5.15 -3.79 11.28
CA GLU A 340 5.03 -4.16 12.68
C GLU A 340 5.99 -5.30 13.01
N VAL A 341 6.49 -5.34 14.25
CA VAL A 341 7.36 -6.39 14.78
C VAL A 341 6.77 -6.85 16.10
N ILE A 342 6.58 -8.17 16.28
CA ILE A 342 5.95 -8.76 17.46
C ILE A 342 6.72 -10.01 17.86
N ILE A 343 6.95 -10.21 19.16
CA ILE A 343 7.43 -11.47 19.73
C ILE A 343 6.31 -12.03 20.60
N ASP A 344 5.84 -13.23 20.28
CA ASP A 344 4.75 -13.90 21.01
C ASP A 344 4.83 -15.43 20.77
N ILE A 345 3.95 -16.21 21.39
CA ILE A 345 3.85 -17.65 21.14
C ILE A 345 3.19 -17.95 19.78
N PRO A 346 3.51 -19.08 19.12
CA PRO A 346 2.99 -19.44 17.79
C PRO A 346 1.47 -19.32 17.61
N GLU A 347 0.69 -19.76 18.61
CA GLU A 347 -0.77 -19.80 18.58
C GLU A 347 -1.38 -18.40 18.55
N ASN A 348 -0.81 -17.48 19.35
CA ASN A 348 -1.24 -16.07 19.37
C ASN A 348 -0.92 -15.40 18.04
N LEU A 349 0.28 -15.63 17.49
CA LEU A 349 0.67 -15.07 16.20
C LEU A 349 -0.19 -15.63 15.06
N TYR A 350 -0.45 -16.94 15.07
CA TYR A 350 -1.31 -17.60 14.09
C TYR A 350 -2.73 -17.05 14.13
N THR A 351 -3.29 -16.85 15.33
CA THR A 351 -4.63 -16.28 15.53
C THR A 351 -4.68 -14.80 15.12
N ARG A 352 -3.72 -13.99 15.58
CA ARG A 352 -3.65 -12.55 15.29
C ARG A 352 -3.51 -12.26 13.81
N PHE A 353 -2.60 -12.96 13.15
CA PHE A 353 -2.31 -12.70 11.75
C PHE A 353 -3.22 -13.50 10.82
N ASN A 354 -3.73 -14.67 11.24
CA ASN A 354 -4.71 -15.48 10.52
C ASN A 354 -4.47 -15.48 9.00
N VAL A 355 -5.36 -14.83 8.24
CA VAL A 355 -5.30 -14.68 6.78
C VAL A 355 -4.20 -13.75 6.26
N LYS A 356 -3.28 -13.26 7.09
CA LYS A 356 -2.07 -12.47 6.74
C LYS A 356 -0.80 -13.32 6.74
N GLY A 357 -0.78 -14.41 7.51
CA GLY A 357 0.29 -15.40 7.47
C GLY A 357 0.22 -16.25 6.20
N VAL A 358 1.37 -16.70 5.70
CA VAL A 358 1.46 -17.68 4.59
C VAL A 358 1.92 -19.07 5.06
N LEU A 359 2.11 -19.22 6.37
CA LEU A 359 2.51 -20.45 7.05
C LEU A 359 1.34 -20.94 7.93
N ASN A 360 1.20 -22.26 8.04
CA ASN A 360 0.31 -22.86 9.03
C ASN A 360 0.98 -22.85 10.43
N LEU A 361 0.22 -23.18 11.47
CA LEU A 361 0.73 -23.18 12.85
C LEU A 361 1.98 -24.07 13.02
N LYS A 362 1.97 -25.30 12.48
CA LYS A 362 3.12 -26.23 12.56
C LYS A 362 4.39 -25.67 11.92
N ASP A 363 4.24 -24.90 10.84
CA ASP A 363 5.37 -24.24 10.18
C ASP A 363 5.87 -23.02 10.98
N ILE A 364 5.00 -22.33 11.74
CA ILE A 364 5.38 -21.24 12.64
C ILE A 364 6.16 -21.79 13.85
N GLU A 365 5.73 -22.91 14.42
CA GLU A 365 6.39 -23.58 15.55
C GLU A 365 7.87 -23.94 15.27
N LYS A 366 8.25 -24.14 14.00
CA LYS A 366 9.65 -24.39 13.60
C LYS A 366 10.60 -23.22 13.85
N PHE A 367 10.07 -22.02 14.11
CA PHE A 367 10.85 -20.81 14.44
C PHE A 367 10.89 -20.51 15.94
N GLN A 368 10.37 -21.41 16.77
CA GLN A 368 10.20 -21.22 18.19
C GLN A 368 11.55 -21.27 18.93
N SER A 369 11.83 -20.28 19.78
CA SER A 369 12.97 -20.27 20.69
C SER A 369 12.79 -21.25 21.85
N SER A 370 13.85 -21.43 22.65
CA SER A 370 13.77 -22.13 23.94
C SER A 370 12.76 -21.51 24.91
N SER A 371 12.50 -20.19 24.81
CA SER A 371 11.47 -19.48 25.59
C SER A 371 10.06 -19.65 25.02
N LYS A 372 9.86 -20.56 24.06
CA LYS A 372 8.59 -20.81 23.38
C LYS A 372 8.05 -19.66 22.54
N GLN A 373 8.88 -18.66 22.21
CA GLN A 373 8.47 -17.47 21.48
C GLN A 373 8.94 -17.50 20.02
N VAL A 374 8.19 -16.82 19.15
CA VAL A 374 8.50 -16.60 17.74
C VAL A 374 8.45 -15.12 17.46
N LEU A 375 9.31 -14.65 16.56
CA LEU A 375 9.26 -13.30 16.03
C LEU A 375 8.45 -13.26 14.74
N ALA A 376 7.43 -12.41 14.71
CA ALA A 376 6.64 -12.09 13.54
C ALA A 376 6.91 -10.66 13.09
N ILE A 377 7.19 -10.51 11.80
CA ILE A 377 7.40 -9.23 11.12
C ILE A 377 6.28 -9.07 10.10
N SER A 378 5.34 -8.16 10.36
CA SER A 378 4.37 -7.75 9.37
C SER A 378 5.06 -6.82 8.38
N ILE A 379 4.99 -7.14 7.10
CA ILE A 379 5.65 -6.43 6.01
C ILE A 379 4.56 -6.01 5.02
N GLY A 380 4.60 -4.75 4.59
CA GLY A 380 3.79 -4.24 3.49
C GLY A 380 4.63 -3.77 2.31
N LYS A 381 3.98 -3.37 1.21
CA LYS A 381 4.64 -2.79 0.01
C LYS A 381 5.73 -3.69 -0.57
N PHE A 382 5.37 -4.93 -0.85
CA PHE A 382 6.28 -5.86 -1.50
C PHE A 382 6.59 -5.42 -2.92
N VAL A 383 7.85 -5.56 -3.30
CA VAL A 383 8.32 -5.33 -4.65
C VAL A 383 9.25 -6.47 -5.02
N LYS A 384 8.85 -7.26 -6.01
CA LYS A 384 9.73 -8.25 -6.64
C LYS A 384 10.67 -7.53 -7.59
N TYR A 385 11.95 -7.85 -7.51
CA TYR A 385 12.94 -7.28 -8.41
C TYR A 385 12.85 -7.94 -9.79
N LYS A 386 13.10 -7.18 -10.86
CA LYS A 386 13.12 -7.73 -12.23
C LYS A 386 14.33 -8.63 -12.44
N LYS A 387 15.41 -8.41 -11.68
CA LYS A 387 16.63 -9.22 -11.68
C LYS A 387 17.00 -9.62 -10.26
N VAL A 388 17.44 -10.86 -10.09
CA VAL A 388 18.04 -11.30 -8.82
C VAL A 388 19.39 -10.61 -8.61
N VAL A 389 19.61 -10.07 -7.41
CA VAL A 389 20.93 -9.53 -7.02
C VAL A 389 21.74 -10.67 -6.41
N SER A 390 22.77 -11.15 -7.12
CA SER A 390 23.55 -12.31 -6.68
C SER A 390 24.34 -12.04 -5.40
N ILE A 391 24.70 -13.10 -4.67
CA ILE A 391 25.51 -13.01 -3.45
C ILE A 391 26.84 -12.29 -3.65
N GLU A 392 27.50 -12.46 -4.80
CA GLU A 392 28.77 -11.77 -5.13
C GLU A 392 28.55 -10.26 -5.15
N LYS A 393 27.50 -9.81 -5.86
CA LYS A 393 27.15 -8.40 -5.93
C LYS A 393 26.75 -7.83 -4.58
N ILE A 394 26.05 -8.61 -3.75
CA ILE A 394 25.71 -8.19 -2.39
C ILE A 394 26.97 -8.01 -1.55
N ARG A 395 27.97 -8.90 -1.67
CA ARG A 395 29.24 -8.78 -0.92
C ARG A 395 30.09 -7.59 -1.36
N GLU A 396 29.98 -7.18 -2.62
CA GLU A 396 30.59 -5.92 -3.11
C GLU A 396 29.91 -4.69 -2.48
N ILE A 397 28.58 -4.69 -2.35
CA ILE A 397 27.80 -3.57 -1.80
C ILE A 397 27.92 -3.52 -0.27
N LYS A 398 27.74 -4.66 0.39
CA LYS A 398 27.77 -4.85 1.84
C LYS A 398 28.95 -5.74 2.20
N ARG A 399 30.09 -5.11 2.49
CA ARG A 399 31.30 -5.84 2.94
C ARG A 399 30.98 -6.66 4.19
N GLY A 400 31.44 -7.91 4.18
CA GLY A 400 31.21 -8.87 5.28
C GLY A 400 29.81 -9.50 5.31
N PHE A 401 29.03 -9.40 4.23
CA PHE A 401 27.72 -10.07 4.15
C PHE A 401 27.85 -11.60 4.32
N ASN A 402 27.19 -12.12 5.37
CA ASN A 402 27.01 -13.54 5.61
C ASN A 402 25.51 -13.89 5.48
N PRO A 403 25.12 -14.75 4.52
CA PRO A 403 23.73 -15.17 4.35
C PRO A 403 23.20 -16.04 5.49
N GLU A 404 24.00 -16.53 6.44
CA GLU A 404 23.45 -17.34 7.55
C GLU A 404 22.67 -16.49 8.57
N GLY A 405 22.96 -15.19 8.61
CA GLY A 405 22.37 -14.25 9.57
C GLY A 405 21.47 -13.19 8.94
N SER A 406 20.91 -12.34 9.80
CA SER A 406 20.37 -11.05 9.37
C SER A 406 21.40 -9.96 9.60
N CYS A 407 21.52 -9.02 8.67
CA CYS A 407 22.42 -7.88 8.82
C CYS A 407 21.69 -6.58 8.50
N LEU A 408 22.03 -5.51 9.22
CA LEU A 408 21.55 -4.16 8.92
C LEU A 408 22.16 -3.66 7.60
N VAL A 409 21.38 -2.84 6.90
CA VAL A 409 21.82 -2.11 5.72
C VAL A 409 21.42 -0.63 5.81
N ASN A 410 22.26 0.24 5.26
CA ASN A 410 22.00 1.67 5.17
C ASN A 410 21.28 2.03 3.86
N ASP A 411 20.87 3.30 3.73
CA ASP A 411 20.16 3.81 2.55
C ASP A 411 20.95 3.70 1.23
N LEU A 412 22.27 3.89 1.29
CA LEU A 412 23.13 3.81 0.10
C LEU A 412 23.22 2.37 -0.42
N GLU A 413 23.39 1.41 0.49
CA GLU A 413 23.41 -0.02 0.18
C GLU A 413 22.08 -0.47 -0.42
N ILE A 414 20.94 -0.06 0.16
CA ILE A 414 19.60 -0.35 -0.39
C ILE A 414 19.46 0.23 -1.81
N LYS A 415 19.91 1.48 -2.02
CA LYS A 415 19.84 2.13 -3.34
C LYS A 415 20.62 1.37 -4.40
N GLU A 416 21.83 0.91 -4.08
CA GLU A 416 22.64 0.13 -5.02
C GLU A 416 22.03 -1.26 -5.26
N ILE A 417 21.52 -1.93 -4.22
CA ILE A 417 20.81 -3.21 -4.36
C ILE A 417 19.59 -3.06 -5.29
N ARG A 418 18.77 -2.03 -5.10
CA ARG A 418 17.62 -1.73 -5.98
C ARG A 418 18.04 -1.50 -7.43
N LYS A 419 19.14 -0.78 -7.66
CA LYS A 419 19.70 -0.55 -8.99
C LYS A 419 20.10 -1.87 -9.67
N GLN A 420 20.83 -2.73 -8.95
CA GLN A 420 21.26 -4.04 -9.47
C GLN A 420 20.08 -4.99 -9.71
N GLY A 421 19.06 -4.92 -8.86
CA GLY A 421 17.83 -5.71 -8.97
C GLY A 421 16.86 -5.21 -10.03
N GLN A 422 17.19 -4.10 -10.71
CA GLN A 422 16.28 -3.43 -11.65
C GLN A 422 14.92 -3.17 -10.99
N TYR A 423 14.95 -2.52 -9.82
CA TYR A 423 13.76 -2.12 -9.09
C TYR A 423 12.76 -1.43 -10.04
N PRO A 424 11.49 -1.87 -10.09
CA PRO A 424 10.55 -1.47 -11.14
C PRO A 424 10.20 0.02 -11.11
N TYR A 425 10.49 0.72 -10.00
CA TYR A 425 10.16 2.12 -9.83
C TYR A 425 11.42 2.98 -9.84
N THR A 426 11.54 3.86 -10.82
CA THR A 426 12.63 4.84 -10.88
C THR A 426 12.26 6.07 -10.04
N TYR A 427 13.10 6.39 -9.07
CA TYR A 427 13.05 7.66 -8.37
C TYR A 427 13.71 8.74 -9.23
N GLN A 428 13.05 9.87 -9.42
CA GLN A 428 13.61 11.05 -10.08
C GLN A 428 14.59 11.80 -9.17
#